data_AF-A0AAP3FBJ7-F1
#
_entry.id   AF-A0AAP3FBJ7-F1
#
_cell.length_a   1.000
_cell.length_b   1.000
_cell.length_c   1.000
_cell.angle_alpha   90.00
_cell.angle_beta   90.00
_cell.angle_gamma   90.00
#
_symmetry.space_group_name_H-M   'P 1'
#
loop_
_entity.id
_entity.type
_entity.pdbx_description
1 polymer ?
#
loop_
_entity_poly.entity_id
_entity_poly.type
_entity_poly.pdbx_seq_one_letter_code
_entity_poly.pdbx_strand_id
1 'polypeptide(L)'
;MKYLVLFLMSMFPFLSISAQNLEKMDSVQRNKYLIDLSSEVIKTMGPGYYRNTHPTISEGVFKSNDGRAKIKKNIGRKYYEIKYPYDKSKETLEFDFSAKVRIWKDTGEPCDVIFGNGYGKNFFFSSYKEQTKSRTATDKVPYQQVQNANKNIGTK
;
A
#
# COMPACT_ATOMS: atom_id res chain seq x y z
N MET A 1 8.50 -33.95 34.79
CA MET A 1 9.20 -33.34 33.63
C MET A 1 8.12 -32.77 32.71
N LYS A 2 7.69 -31.52 32.93
CA LYS A 2 8.20 -30.32 32.24
C LYS A 2 8.24 -30.51 30.72
N TYR A 3 7.18 -30.08 30.02
CA TYR A 3 7.31 -29.20 28.86
C TYR A 3 6.11 -28.26 28.83
N LEU A 4 6.26 -27.16 29.56
CA LEU A 4 5.47 -25.95 29.43
C LEU A 4 5.78 -25.37 28.04
N VAL A 5 4.94 -25.66 27.04
CA VAL A 5 5.07 -25.04 25.72
C VAL A 5 4.56 -23.61 25.84
N LEU A 6 5.48 -22.67 26.06
CA LEU A 6 5.21 -21.23 25.95
C LEU A 6 4.86 -20.93 24.50
N PHE A 7 3.57 -20.75 24.24
CA PHE A 7 3.07 -20.14 23.01
C PHE A 7 3.45 -18.66 23.06
N LEU A 8 4.64 -18.32 22.56
CA LEU A 8 5.01 -16.94 22.23
C LEU A 8 4.07 -16.48 21.11
N MET A 9 2.87 -16.01 21.49
CA MET A 9 2.11 -15.11 20.63
C MET A 9 3.04 -13.93 20.38
N SER A 10 3.64 -13.88 19.19
CA SER A 10 4.30 -12.70 18.70
C SER A 10 3.28 -11.58 18.77
N MET A 11 3.35 -10.77 19.83
CA MET A 11 2.70 -9.48 19.87
C MET A 11 3.40 -8.65 18.81
N PHE A 12 3.00 -8.80 17.55
CA PHE A 12 3.15 -7.73 16.59
C PHE A 12 2.44 -6.55 17.24
N PRO A 13 3.15 -5.49 17.65
CA PRO A 13 2.47 -4.31 18.14
C PRO A 13 1.56 -3.87 17.01
N PHE A 14 0.25 -3.98 17.22
CA PHE A 14 -0.71 -3.27 16.42
C PHE A 14 -0.34 -1.81 16.59
N LEU A 15 0.38 -1.26 15.61
CA LEU A 15 0.68 0.16 15.54
C LEU A 15 -0.68 0.84 15.62
N SER A 16 -0.97 1.41 16.78
CA SER A 16 -2.13 2.26 16.94
C SER A 16 -1.84 3.48 16.10
N ILE A 17 -2.29 3.46 14.85
CA ILE A 17 -2.21 4.59 13.93
C ILE A 17 -3.16 5.65 14.50
N SER A 18 -2.69 6.42 15.47
CA SER A 18 -3.22 7.76 15.73
C SER A 18 -2.83 8.64 14.54
N ALA A 19 -3.67 9.62 14.23
CA ALA A 19 -3.32 10.61 13.22
C ALA A 19 -2.01 11.30 13.64
N GLN A 20 -1.02 11.24 12.76
CA GLN A 20 0.30 11.80 12.97
C GLN A 20 0.58 12.82 11.87
N ASN A 21 0.80 14.09 12.26
CA ASN A 21 1.20 15.10 11.30
C ASN A 21 2.66 14.89 10.91
N LEU A 22 2.86 14.29 9.74
CA LEU A 22 4.17 13.92 9.21
C LEU A 22 4.99 15.13 8.75
N GLU A 23 4.36 16.28 8.50
CA GLU A 23 5.08 17.50 8.11
C GLU A 23 5.94 18.05 9.25
N LYS A 24 5.61 17.70 10.50
CA LYS A 24 6.35 18.13 11.70
C LYS A 24 7.42 17.13 12.14
N MET A 25 7.53 15.98 11.45
CA MET A 25 8.51 14.95 11.80
C MET A 25 9.86 15.19 11.14
N ASP A 26 10.91 14.80 11.85
CA ASP A 26 12.24 14.65 11.26
C ASP A 26 12.19 13.68 10.06
N SER A 27 13.02 13.96 9.06
CA SER A 27 13.02 13.21 7.80
C SER A 27 13.35 11.73 7.96
N VAL A 28 14.25 11.37 8.88
CA VAL A 28 14.64 9.97 9.11
C VAL A 28 13.48 9.22 9.76
N GLN A 29 12.90 9.80 10.81
CA GLN A 29 11.75 9.22 11.51
C GLN A 29 10.53 9.08 10.59
N ARG A 30 10.26 10.13 9.81
CA ARG A 30 9.17 10.14 8.84
C ARG A 30 9.35 9.08 7.75
N ASN A 31 10.54 8.99 7.14
CA ASN A 31 10.79 8.00 6.09
C ASN A 31 10.64 6.58 6.62
N LYS A 32 11.09 6.32 7.86
CA LYS A 32 10.85 5.04 8.54
C LYS A 32 9.35 4.75 8.69
N TYR A 33 8.58 5.71 9.21
CA TYR A 33 7.13 5.58 9.36
C TYR A 33 6.44 5.26 8.02
N LEU A 34 6.79 6.02 6.97
CA LEU A 34 6.22 5.85 5.63
C LEU A 34 6.47 4.44 5.09
N ILE A 35 7.70 3.94 5.19
CA ILE A 35 8.10 2.60 4.70
C ILE A 35 7.42 1.50 5.51
N ASP A 36 7.37 1.62 6.83
CA ASP A 36 6.73 0.62 7.71
C ASP A 36 5.23 0.53 7.41
N LEU A 37 4.54 1.66 7.36
CA LEU A 37 3.10 1.72 7.09
C LEU A 37 2.76 1.27 5.67
N SER A 38 3.50 1.71 4.64
CA SER A 38 3.25 1.25 3.28
C SER A 38 3.47 -0.25 3.12
N SER A 39 4.50 -0.80 3.78
CA SER A 39 4.75 -2.25 3.79
C SER A 39 3.58 -3.02 4.43
N GLU A 40 3.04 -2.51 5.54
CA GLU A 40 1.87 -3.09 6.20
C GLU A 40 0.63 -3.07 5.29
N VAL A 41 0.34 -1.91 4.68
CA VAL A 41 -0.79 -1.75 3.76
C VAL A 41 -0.69 -2.73 2.59
N ILE A 42 0.48 -2.87 1.98
CA ILE A 42 0.72 -3.80 0.87
C ILE A 42 0.50 -5.26 1.31
N LYS A 43 1.09 -5.68 2.44
CA LYS A 43 0.94 -7.05 2.95
C LYS A 43 -0.51 -7.39 3.27
N THR A 44 -1.28 -6.40 3.73
CA THR A 44 -2.69 -6.58 4.07
C THR A 44 -3.58 -6.63 2.83
N MET A 45 -3.38 -5.70 1.89
CA MET A 45 -4.30 -5.46 0.77
C MET A 45 -3.94 -6.23 -0.51
N GLY A 46 -2.68 -6.62 -0.69
CA GLY A 46 -2.18 -7.29 -1.89
C GLY A 46 -0.81 -7.93 -1.65
N PRO A 47 -0.73 -8.97 -0.78
CA PRO A 47 0.54 -9.51 -0.31
C PRO A 47 1.46 -10.02 -1.43
N GLY A 48 0.90 -10.49 -2.55
CA GLY A 48 1.71 -10.98 -3.68
C GLY A 48 2.52 -9.88 -4.40
N TYR A 49 2.23 -8.61 -4.14
CA TYR A 49 2.99 -7.47 -4.67
C TYR A 49 4.06 -6.94 -3.71
N TYR A 50 4.16 -7.47 -2.49
CA TYR A 50 5.19 -7.08 -1.55
C TYR A 50 6.57 -7.48 -2.06
N ARG A 51 7.52 -6.53 -2.06
CA ARG A 51 8.92 -6.76 -2.40
C ARG A 51 9.78 -6.19 -1.29
N ASN A 52 10.77 -6.94 -0.83
CA ASN A 52 11.75 -6.46 0.15
C ASN A 52 12.82 -5.61 -0.55
N THR A 53 12.40 -4.45 -1.05
CA THR A 53 13.22 -3.52 -1.84
C THR A 53 13.13 -2.14 -1.24
N HIS A 54 14.16 -1.32 -1.46
CA HIS A 54 14.10 0.08 -1.07
C HIS A 54 13.09 0.83 -1.97
N PRO A 55 12.04 1.44 -1.41
CA PRO A 55 11.08 2.19 -2.21
C PRO A 55 11.62 3.59 -2.53
N THR A 56 11.01 4.25 -3.51
CA THR A 56 11.17 5.70 -3.71
C THR A 56 10.06 6.43 -2.97
N ILE A 57 10.40 7.57 -2.37
CA ILE A 57 9.46 8.45 -1.66
C ILE A 57 9.42 9.79 -2.38
N SER A 58 8.23 10.23 -2.77
CA SER A 58 7.98 11.52 -3.41
C SER A 58 6.78 12.21 -2.78
N GLU A 59 6.54 13.47 -3.11
CA GLU A 59 5.39 14.23 -2.64
C GLU A 59 4.41 14.53 -3.77
N GLY A 60 3.13 14.71 -3.42
CA GLY A 60 2.11 15.10 -4.37
C GLY A 60 0.95 15.86 -3.73
N VAL A 61 0.07 16.35 -4.59
CA VAL A 61 -1.17 17.03 -4.22
C VAL A 61 -2.33 16.25 -4.82
N PHE A 62 -3.32 15.93 -3.99
CA PHE A 62 -4.47 15.15 -4.44
C PHE A 62 -5.35 15.97 -5.38
N LYS A 63 -5.57 15.42 -6.56
CA LYS A 63 -6.43 15.97 -7.62
C LYS A 63 -7.44 14.89 -8.01
N SER A 64 -8.68 15.30 -8.22
CA SER A 64 -9.75 14.43 -8.69
C SER A 64 -10.85 15.28 -9.32
N ASN A 65 -11.54 14.73 -10.32
CA ASN A 65 -12.78 15.27 -10.88
C ASN A 65 -14.03 14.59 -10.29
N ASP A 66 -13.86 13.72 -9.28
CA ASP A 66 -14.95 12.99 -8.66
C ASP A 66 -15.77 13.89 -7.72
N GLY A 67 -17.07 14.02 -8.03
CA GLY A 67 -18.00 14.89 -7.30
C GLY A 67 -18.44 14.38 -5.92
N ARG A 68 -18.12 13.14 -5.55
CA ARG A 68 -18.55 12.56 -4.26
C ARG A 68 -17.88 13.32 -3.10
N ALA A 69 -18.69 13.79 -2.15
CA ALA A 69 -18.23 14.66 -1.05
C ALA A 69 -17.02 14.12 -0.28
N LYS A 70 -16.98 12.79 -0.04
CA LYS A 70 -15.88 12.10 0.65
C LYS A 70 -14.53 12.17 -0.11
N ILE A 71 -14.56 12.33 -1.44
CA ILE A 71 -13.37 12.50 -2.28
C ILE A 71 -13.06 13.99 -2.47
N LYS A 72 -14.09 14.79 -2.81
CA LYS A 72 -13.96 16.24 -3.07
C LYS A 72 -13.28 16.98 -1.91
N LYS A 73 -13.58 16.62 -0.66
CA LYS A 73 -12.96 17.23 0.53
C LYS A 73 -11.44 17.06 0.61
N ASN A 74 -10.87 16.11 -0.12
CA ASN A 74 -9.42 15.84 -0.11
C ASN A 74 -8.69 16.55 -1.26
N ILE A 75 -9.39 17.21 -2.19
CA ILE A 75 -8.75 17.95 -3.29
C ILE A 75 -7.87 19.06 -2.71
N GLY A 76 -6.62 19.14 -3.20
CA GLY A 76 -5.61 20.09 -2.70
C GLY A 76 -4.83 19.59 -1.48
N ARG A 77 -5.23 18.48 -0.87
CA ARG A 77 -4.53 17.89 0.28
C ARG A 77 -3.22 17.23 -0.17
N LYS A 78 -2.14 17.43 0.59
CA LYS A 78 -0.80 16.93 0.26
C LYS A 78 -0.59 15.50 0.77
N TYR A 79 0.16 14.71 0.02
CA TYR A 79 0.52 13.33 0.40
C TYR A 79 1.99 13.01 0.10
N TYR A 80 2.51 11.98 0.77
CA TYR A 80 3.68 11.23 0.34
C TYR A 80 3.25 10.07 -0.56
N GLU A 81 4.00 9.79 -1.60
CA GLU A 81 3.84 8.64 -2.51
C GLU A 81 5.06 7.74 -2.40
N ILE A 82 4.82 6.47 -2.03
CA ILE A 82 5.83 5.46 -1.79
C ILE A 82 5.68 4.41 -2.88
N LYS A 83 6.67 4.29 -3.77
CA LYS A 83 6.68 3.33 -4.90
C LYS A 83 7.73 2.25 -4.67
N TYR A 84 7.29 1.00 -4.75
CA TYR A 84 8.16 -0.18 -4.64
C TYR A 84 8.51 -0.70 -6.03
N PRO A 85 9.79 -0.74 -6.41
CA PRO A 85 10.20 -1.32 -7.66
C PRO A 85 10.06 -2.85 -7.64
N TYR A 86 10.15 -3.46 -8.81
CA TYR A 86 10.27 -4.90 -8.96
C TYR A 86 11.33 -5.26 -10.00
N ASP A 87 11.77 -6.51 -9.96
CA ASP A 87 12.73 -7.04 -10.92
C ASP A 87 12.02 -7.36 -12.24
N LYS A 88 12.15 -6.46 -13.21
CA LYS A 88 11.54 -6.58 -14.55
C LYS A 88 12.05 -7.78 -15.35
N SER A 89 13.13 -8.46 -14.91
CA SER A 89 13.59 -9.71 -15.52
C SER A 89 12.82 -10.94 -15.05
N LYS A 90 12.08 -10.86 -13.93
CA LYS A 90 11.39 -11.98 -13.28
C LYS A 90 9.88 -11.96 -13.42
N GLU A 91 9.31 -10.78 -13.63
CA GLU A 91 7.87 -10.58 -13.74
C GLU A 91 7.57 -9.42 -14.69
N THR A 92 6.34 -9.34 -15.20
CA THR A 92 5.87 -8.22 -16.00
C THR A 92 4.53 -7.76 -15.45
N LEU A 93 4.46 -6.49 -15.07
CA LEU A 93 3.28 -5.85 -14.48
C LEU A 93 2.83 -4.71 -15.41
N GLU A 94 1.58 -4.26 -15.27
CA GLU A 94 1.03 -3.17 -16.08
C GLU A 94 1.72 -1.83 -15.77
N PHE A 95 2.09 -1.63 -14.50
CA PHE A 95 2.88 -0.48 -14.06
C PHE A 95 4.34 -0.83 -13.83
N ASP A 96 5.19 0.20 -13.81
CA ASP A 96 6.64 0.10 -13.59
C ASP A 96 7.03 -0.08 -12.10
N PHE A 97 6.05 -0.35 -11.23
CA PHE A 97 6.20 -0.62 -9.80
C PHE A 97 5.36 -1.85 -9.40
N SER A 98 5.76 -2.58 -8.36
CA SER A 98 4.92 -3.66 -7.81
C SER A 98 3.78 -3.11 -6.99
N ALA A 99 4.02 -2.04 -6.25
CA ALA A 99 3.03 -1.37 -5.44
C ALA A 99 3.36 0.11 -5.27
N LYS A 100 2.31 0.91 -5.10
CA LYS A 100 2.36 2.33 -4.81
C LYS A 100 1.35 2.66 -3.72
N VAL A 101 1.80 3.26 -2.63
CA VAL A 101 0.95 3.69 -1.51
C VAL A 101 1.02 5.19 -1.39
N ARG A 102 -0.13 5.85 -1.21
CA ARG A 102 -0.18 7.27 -0.87
C ARG A 102 -0.57 7.44 0.59
N ILE A 103 0.12 8.32 1.32
CA ILE A 103 -0.10 8.58 2.74
C ILE A 103 -0.26 10.09 2.94
N TRP A 104 -1.32 10.51 3.64
CA TRP A 104 -1.60 11.92 3.87
C TRP A 104 -0.51 12.56 4.73
N LYS A 105 -0.02 13.75 4.35
CA LYS A 105 1.05 14.41 5.13
C LYS A 105 0.55 14.91 6.48
N ASP A 106 -0.70 15.35 6.56
CA ASP A 106 -1.29 15.98 7.74
C ASP A 106 -1.80 14.98 8.79
N THR A 107 -2.20 13.77 8.38
CA THR A 107 -2.69 12.74 9.30
C THR A 107 -1.86 11.46 9.34
N GLY A 108 -0.95 11.24 8.40
CA GLY A 108 -0.20 9.98 8.32
C GLY A 108 -1.05 8.77 7.95
N GLU A 109 -2.34 8.96 7.63
CA GLU A 109 -3.23 7.87 7.26
C GLU A 109 -3.04 7.47 5.78
N PRO A 110 -3.19 6.18 5.44
CA PRO A 110 -3.21 5.75 4.05
C PRO A 110 -4.35 6.40 3.27
N CYS A 111 -4.05 6.89 2.07
CA CYS A 111 -5.02 7.42 1.11
C CYS A 111 -5.58 6.29 0.23
N ASP A 112 -4.65 5.54 -0.36
CA ASP A 112 -4.89 4.40 -1.24
C ASP A 112 -3.63 3.56 -1.43
N VAL A 113 -3.82 2.39 -2.02
CA VAL A 113 -2.78 1.52 -2.57
C VAL A 113 -3.17 1.11 -3.98
N ILE A 114 -2.21 1.18 -4.90
CA ILE A 114 -2.30 0.69 -6.28
C ILE A 114 -1.21 -0.37 -6.46
N PHE A 115 -1.57 -1.49 -7.07
CA PHE A 115 -0.66 -2.60 -7.35
C PHE A 115 -0.25 -2.61 -8.82
N GLY A 116 0.83 -3.30 -9.12
CA GLY A 116 1.44 -3.29 -10.45
C GLY A 116 0.53 -3.86 -11.55
N ASN A 117 -0.53 -4.60 -11.21
CA ASN A 117 -1.52 -5.10 -12.18
C ASN A 117 -2.64 -4.10 -12.51
N GLY A 118 -2.53 -2.83 -12.11
CA GLY A 118 -3.56 -1.83 -12.41
C GLY A 118 -4.64 -1.67 -11.33
N TYR A 119 -4.85 -2.67 -10.48
CA TYR A 119 -5.89 -2.66 -9.45
C TYR A 119 -5.42 -2.02 -8.15
N GLY A 120 -6.36 -1.57 -7.32
CA GLY A 120 -6.05 -0.93 -6.05
C GLY A 120 -7.25 -0.79 -5.12
N LYS A 121 -6.99 -0.25 -3.94
CA LYS A 121 -8.02 0.11 -2.94
C LYS A 121 -7.80 1.54 -2.49
N ASN A 122 -8.89 2.25 -2.25
CA ASN A 122 -8.86 3.58 -1.65
C ASN A 122 -9.51 3.57 -0.26
N PHE A 123 -9.14 4.56 0.55
CA PHE A 123 -9.57 4.69 1.93
C PHE A 123 -10.40 5.96 2.18
N PHE A 124 -11.04 6.50 1.14
CA PHE A 124 -11.81 7.76 1.23
C PHE A 124 -13.20 7.57 1.86
N PHE A 125 -13.82 6.41 1.65
CA PHE A 125 -15.17 6.09 2.14
C PHE A 125 -15.15 5.34 3.48
N SER A 126 -14.15 4.47 3.65
CA SER A 126 -13.83 3.77 4.90
C SER A 126 -12.33 3.80 5.08
N SER A 127 -11.86 4.20 6.25
CA SER A 127 -10.45 4.28 6.59
C SER A 127 -9.77 2.91 6.45
N TYR A 128 -8.44 2.92 6.29
CA TYR A 128 -7.65 1.68 6.30
C TYR A 128 -7.94 0.82 7.54
N LYS A 129 -8.06 1.45 8.72
CA LYS A 129 -8.40 0.77 9.97
C LYS A 129 -9.79 0.14 9.93
N GLU A 130 -10.78 0.81 9.38
CA GLU A 130 -12.14 0.25 9.24
C GLU A 130 -12.17 -0.94 8.29
N GLN A 131 -11.45 -0.84 7.17
CA GLN A 131 -11.35 -1.93 6.18
C GLN A 131 -10.58 -3.16 6.69
N THR A 132 -9.85 -3.04 7.81
CA THR A 132 -9.06 -4.12 8.41
C THR A 132 -9.57 -4.60 9.77
N LYS A 133 -10.62 -3.97 10.33
CA LYS A 133 -11.19 -4.31 11.64
C LYS A 133 -11.96 -5.64 11.67
N SER A 134 -12.55 -6.08 10.55
CA SER A 134 -13.29 -7.34 10.50
C SER A 134 -12.37 -8.48 10.04
N ARG A 135 -12.35 -9.59 10.78
CA ARG A 135 -11.64 -10.84 10.41
C ARG A 135 -12.14 -11.48 9.11
N THR A 136 -13.17 -10.92 8.48
CA THR A 136 -13.56 -11.28 7.12
C THR A 136 -12.39 -10.97 6.20
N ALA A 137 -12.10 -11.88 5.27
CA ALA A 137 -11.04 -11.70 4.29
C ALA A 137 -11.18 -10.29 3.67
N THR A 138 -10.27 -9.38 4.01
CA THR A 138 -10.09 -8.18 3.20
C THR A 138 -9.93 -8.68 1.78
N ASP A 139 -10.78 -8.26 0.83
CA ASP A 139 -10.69 -8.72 -0.56
C ASP A 139 -9.31 -8.35 -1.10
N LYS A 140 -8.35 -9.26 -0.97
CA LYS A 140 -6.96 -9.00 -1.35
C LYS A 140 -6.93 -8.85 -2.85
N VAL A 141 -6.18 -7.86 -3.33
CA VAL A 141 -5.91 -7.77 -4.77
C VAL A 141 -5.03 -8.97 -5.13
N PRO A 142 -5.50 -9.89 -5.99
CA PRO A 142 -4.73 -11.05 -6.38
C PRO A 142 -3.50 -10.63 -7.18
N TYR A 143 -2.42 -11.38 -7.01
CA TYR A 143 -1.23 -11.20 -7.82
C TYR A 143 -1.50 -11.67 -9.25
N GLN A 144 -1.22 -10.80 -10.22
CA GLN A 144 -1.37 -11.09 -11.63
C GLN A 144 -0.29 -10.37 -12.42
N GLN A 145 0.38 -11.12 -13.31
CA GLN A 145 1.26 -10.55 -14.31
C GLN A 145 0.47 -10.25 -15.59
N VAL A 146 0.99 -9.34 -16.42
CA VAL A 146 0.46 -9.13 -17.77
C VAL A 146 0.55 -10.46 -18.51
N GLN A 147 -0.58 -10.98 -18.98
CA GLN A 147 -0.56 -12.14 -19.86
C GLN A 147 0.12 -11.71 -21.15
N ASN A 148 1.16 -12.43 -21.57
CA ASN A 148 1.77 -12.25 -22.89
C ASN A 148 0.73 -12.64 -23.96
N ALA A 149 -0.18 -11.73 -24.29
CA ALA A 149 -0.95 -11.80 -25.52
C ALA A 149 0.06 -11.60 -26.66
N ASN A 150 0.48 -12.72 -27.26
CA ASN A 150 1.24 -12.89 -28.52
C ASN A 150 2.44 -13.84 -28.35
N LYS A 151 2.16 -15.15 -28.20
CA LYS A 151 3.11 -16.19 -28.61
C LYS A 151 2.55 -17.20 -29.63
N ASN A 152 1.35 -16.94 -30.17
CA ASN A 152 0.73 -17.72 -31.24
C ASN A 152 0.29 -16.80 -32.39
N ILE A 153 1.20 -16.01 -32.97
CA ILE A 153 1.05 -15.60 -34.37
C ILE A 153 1.90 -16.59 -35.14
N GLY A 154 1.20 -17.49 -35.83
CA GLY A 154 1.77 -18.67 -36.45
C GLY A 154 2.97 -18.39 -37.33
N THR A 155 4.01 -19.20 -37.15
CA THR A 155 4.82 -19.68 -38.27
C THR A 155 3.88 -20.33 -39.28
N LYS A 156 3.57 -19.60 -40.35
CA LYS A 156 3.27 -20.21 -41.64
C LYS A 156 4.57 -20.68 -42.28
#